data_AF-A0A6A4HAG4-F1
#
_entry.id   AF-A0A6A4HAG4-F1
#
_cell.length_a   1.000
_cell.length_b   1.000
_cell.length_c   1.000
_cell.angle_alpha   90.00
_cell.angle_beta   90.00
_cell.angle_gamma   90.00
#
_symmetry.space_group_name_H-M   'P 1'
#
loop_
_entity.id
_entity.type
_entity.pdbx_description
1 polymer ?
#
loop_
_entity_poly.entity_id
_entity_poly.type
_entity_poly.pdbx_seq_one_letter_code
_entity_poly.pdbx_strand_id
1 'polypeptide(L)'
;MLARHGIQNKVLAFTGDNATSNDTQTSNLAENPNNTFEATNRVRCYNHTLNLSVKALLKPFGVEKKRRTGKHTGDGTDLEEEVNVDPDSDVGEDDLPDLVDVSDSDDSNGDDDEQEEDDMDEFDKLDESEKARVLNDTEEVRSVISKA
;
A
#
# COMPACT_ATOMS: atom_id res chain seq x y z
N MET A 1 -17.68 19.92 -4.38
CA MET A 1 -16.93 20.71 -3.38
C MET A 1 -16.30 21.97 -4.00
N LEU A 2 -15.37 21.87 -4.95
CA LEU A 2 -14.68 23.03 -5.56
C LEU A 2 -15.58 24.07 -6.25
N ALA A 3 -16.62 23.61 -6.97
CA ALA A 3 -17.57 24.50 -7.66
C ALA A 3 -18.34 25.41 -6.70
N ARG A 4 -18.65 24.93 -5.49
CA ARG A 4 -19.34 25.70 -4.44
C ARG A 4 -18.52 26.92 -4.01
N HIS A 5 -17.20 26.84 -4.12
CA HIS A 5 -16.26 27.89 -3.75
C HIS A 5 -15.72 28.66 -4.96
N GLY A 6 -16.17 28.35 -6.19
CA GLY A 6 -15.72 29.03 -7.41
C GLY A 6 -14.23 28.82 -7.74
N ILE A 7 -13.65 27.69 -7.29
CA ILE A 7 -12.22 27.36 -7.47
C ILE A 7 -11.98 26.11 -8.31
N GLN A 8 -13.02 25.56 -8.96
CA GLN A 8 -12.94 24.35 -9.78
C GLN A 8 -11.97 24.44 -10.97
N ASN A 9 -11.63 25.66 -11.38
CA ASN A 9 -10.73 25.97 -12.50
C ASN A 9 -9.37 26.52 -12.02
N LYS A 10 -9.07 26.37 -10.73
CA LYS A 10 -7.86 26.91 -10.08
C LYS A 10 -7.01 25.80 -9.45
N VAL A 11 -7.04 24.61 -10.02
CA VAL A 11 -6.29 23.46 -9.51
C VAL A 11 -4.96 23.40 -10.27
N LEU A 12 -3.85 23.71 -9.60
CA LEU A 12 -2.53 23.62 -10.21
C LEU A 12 -1.95 22.21 -10.11
N ALA A 13 -2.11 21.58 -8.95
CA ALA A 13 -1.58 20.25 -8.64
C ALA A 13 -2.48 19.60 -7.58
N PHE A 14 -2.44 18.27 -7.50
CA PHE A 14 -3.02 17.53 -6.38
C PHE A 14 -2.10 16.38 -5.98
N THR A 15 -2.16 16.01 -4.70
CA THR A 15 -1.48 14.82 -4.19
C THR A 15 -2.52 13.73 -3.96
N GLY A 16 -2.29 12.55 -4.52
CA GLY A 16 -3.10 11.36 -4.27
C GLY A 16 -2.21 10.16 -4.00
N ASP A 17 -2.74 9.09 -3.44
CA ASP A 17 -2.00 7.82 -3.31
C ASP A 17 -1.61 7.24 -4.70
N ASN A 18 -0.98 6.07 -4.71
CA ASN A 18 -0.54 5.45 -5.95
C ASN A 18 -1.62 4.59 -6.64
N ALA A 19 -2.89 4.76 -6.27
CA ALA A 19 -3.99 4.04 -6.90
C ALA A 19 -4.22 4.47 -8.36
N THR A 20 -4.60 3.52 -9.21
CA THR A 20 -5.10 3.72 -10.58
C THR A 20 -6.50 4.33 -10.59
N SER A 21 -7.28 4.16 -9.52
CA SER A 21 -8.56 4.89 -9.36
C SER A 21 -8.36 6.42 -9.51
N ASN A 22 -7.23 6.93 -9.02
CA ASN A 22 -6.83 8.33 -9.14
C ASN A 22 -6.39 8.73 -10.57
N ASP A 23 -6.12 7.79 -11.48
CA ASP A 23 -5.78 8.09 -12.89
C ASP A 23 -6.99 8.67 -13.64
N THR A 24 -8.20 8.19 -13.34
CA THR A 24 -9.44 8.72 -13.91
C THR A 24 -9.66 10.17 -13.49
N GLN A 25 -9.45 10.49 -12.20
CA GLN A 25 -9.54 11.87 -11.72
C GLN A 25 -8.47 12.76 -12.37
N THR A 26 -7.25 12.25 -12.52
CA THR A 26 -6.13 12.98 -13.16
C THR A 26 -6.46 13.35 -14.60
N SER A 27 -6.97 12.40 -15.37
CA SER A 27 -7.35 12.60 -16.77
C SER A 27 -8.45 13.65 -16.90
N ASN A 28 -9.51 13.53 -16.09
CA ASN A 28 -10.61 14.50 -16.10
C ASN A 28 -10.17 15.92 -15.72
N LEU A 29 -9.24 16.07 -14.77
CA LEU A 29 -8.71 17.38 -14.38
C LEU A 29 -7.85 18.01 -15.50
N ALA A 30 -7.09 17.19 -16.24
CA ALA A 30 -6.22 17.62 -17.33
C ALA A 30 -7.00 17.96 -18.61
N GLU A 31 -8.13 17.30 -18.85
CA GLU A 31 -9.00 17.57 -20.00
C GLU A 31 -9.82 18.86 -19.84
N ASN A 32 -9.94 19.41 -18.63
CA ASN A 32 -10.69 20.64 -18.41
C ASN A 32 -9.93 21.86 -18.97
N PRO A 33 -10.40 22.49 -20.08
CA PRO A 33 -9.69 23.59 -20.73
C PRO A 33 -9.69 24.88 -19.90
N ASN A 34 -10.52 24.95 -18.86
CA ASN A 34 -10.59 26.12 -17.98
C ASN A 34 -9.57 26.06 -16.84
N ASN A 35 -8.85 24.94 -16.70
CA ASN A 35 -7.88 24.73 -15.65
C ASN A 35 -6.45 24.78 -16.19
N THR A 36 -5.47 25.05 -15.33
CA THR A 36 -4.05 25.02 -15.66
C THR A 36 -3.38 23.68 -15.30
N PHE A 37 -4.17 22.71 -14.86
CA PHE A 37 -3.67 21.39 -14.49
C PHE A 37 -3.28 20.58 -15.72
N GLU A 38 -2.08 20.01 -15.68
CA GLU A 38 -1.62 18.96 -16.58
C GLU A 38 -1.51 17.64 -15.81
N ALA A 39 -1.63 16.50 -16.50
CA ALA A 39 -1.53 15.19 -15.84
C ALA A 39 -0.20 14.99 -15.08
N THR A 40 0.87 15.64 -15.52
CA THR A 40 2.19 15.68 -14.86
C THR A 40 2.19 16.43 -13.53
N ASN A 41 1.15 17.22 -13.23
CA ASN A 41 0.99 17.91 -11.97
C ASN A 41 0.36 17.04 -10.87
N ARG A 42 0.03 15.77 -11.15
CA ARG A 42 -0.26 14.82 -10.08
C ARG A 42 1.02 14.48 -9.33
N VAL A 43 0.99 14.69 -8.02
CA VAL A 43 2.01 14.23 -7.09
C VAL A 43 1.51 12.95 -6.41
N ARG A 44 2.39 11.97 -6.23
CA ARG A 44 2.07 10.75 -5.47
C ARG A 44 2.31 11.00 -3.98
N CYS A 45 1.46 10.46 -3.12
CA CYS A 45 1.56 10.62 -1.67
C CYS A 45 2.88 10.01 -1.17
N TYR A 46 3.71 10.83 -0.53
CA TYR A 46 5.03 10.42 -0.07
C TYR A 46 4.98 9.20 0.87
N ASN A 47 4.08 9.21 1.84
CA ASN A 47 3.92 8.10 2.79
C ASN A 47 3.54 6.80 2.07
N HIS A 48 2.62 6.89 1.10
CA HIS A 48 2.21 5.73 0.33
C HIS A 48 3.37 5.20 -0.55
N THR A 49 4.14 6.09 -1.20
CA THR A 49 5.34 5.70 -1.94
C THR A 49 6.40 5.06 -1.04
N LEU A 50 6.61 5.57 0.17
CA LEU A 50 7.52 4.96 1.14
C LEU A 50 7.07 3.56 1.55
N ASN A 51 5.78 3.39 1.87
CA ASN A 51 5.22 2.09 2.24
C ASN A 51 5.40 1.07 1.10
N LEU A 52 5.10 1.44 -0.14
CA LEU A 52 5.35 0.57 -1.30
C LEU A 52 6.84 0.24 -1.47
N SER A 53 7.72 1.22 -1.28
CA SER A 53 9.17 1.00 -1.38
C SER A 53 9.66 0.00 -0.32
N VAL A 54 9.18 0.13 0.92
CA VAL A 54 9.54 -0.79 2.01
C VAL A 54 9.02 -2.20 1.75
N LYS A 55 7.76 -2.35 1.30
CA LYS A 55 7.20 -3.65 0.91
C LYS A 55 8.08 -4.34 -0.15
N ALA A 56 8.41 -3.62 -1.23
CA ALA A 56 9.23 -4.14 -2.31
C ALA A 56 10.63 -4.56 -1.87
N LEU A 57 11.25 -3.77 -0.98
CA LEU A 57 12.59 -4.06 -0.46
C LEU A 57 12.61 -5.28 0.48
N LEU A 58 11.56 -5.48 1.28
CA LEU A 58 11.51 -6.56 2.27
C LEU A 58 11.02 -7.89 1.70
N LYS A 59 10.28 -7.87 0.59
CA LYS A 59 9.68 -9.06 -0.01
C LYS A 59 10.68 -10.18 -0.38
N PRO A 60 11.85 -9.90 -0.97
CA PRO A 60 12.90 -10.92 -1.19
C PRO A 60 13.37 -11.62 0.08
N PHE A 61 13.20 -11.01 1.25
CA PHE A 61 13.63 -11.56 2.53
C PHE A 61 12.54 -12.40 3.21
N GLY A 62 11.43 -12.68 2.52
CA GLY A 62 10.35 -13.53 3.05
C GLY A 62 9.42 -12.82 4.04
N VAL A 63 9.49 -11.48 4.11
CA VAL A 63 8.55 -10.68 4.90
C VAL A 63 7.29 -10.49 4.06
N GLU A 64 6.39 -11.48 4.09
CA GLU A 64 5.09 -11.39 3.43
C GLU A 64 4.04 -10.83 4.39
N LYS A 65 3.26 -9.85 3.94
CA LYS A 65 2.07 -9.43 4.68
C LYS A 65 1.06 -10.57 4.66
N LYS A 66 0.68 -11.05 5.84
CA LYS A 66 -0.49 -11.91 5.98
C LYS A 66 -1.72 -11.10 5.56
N ARG A 67 -2.46 -11.60 4.57
CA ARG A 67 -3.73 -10.99 4.17
C ARG A 67 -4.73 -11.24 5.30
N ARG A 68 -5.24 -10.18 5.94
CA ARG A 68 -6.43 -10.29 6.79
C ARG A 68 -7.61 -10.71 5.92
N THR A 69 -7.87 -11.99 5.82
CA THR A 69 -9.19 -12.48 5.38
C THR A 69 -10.13 -12.44 6.59
N GLY A 70 -10.36 -11.22 7.11
CA GLY A 70 -11.07 -11.00 8.37
C GLY A 70 -12.58 -10.98 8.16
N LYS A 71 -13.22 -12.16 8.27
CA LYS A 71 -14.65 -12.24 8.58
C LYS A 71 -14.84 -11.82 10.04
N HIS A 72 -15.23 -10.56 10.25
CA HIS A 72 -15.54 -10.02 11.58
C HIS A 72 -16.60 -10.85 12.31
N THR A 73 -16.22 -11.53 13.39
CA THR A 73 -17.10 -11.81 14.52
C THR A 73 -16.32 -11.51 15.79
N GLY A 74 -16.64 -10.40 16.45
CA GLY A 74 -15.88 -9.90 17.59
C GLY A 74 -16.12 -10.67 18.89
N ASP A 75 -15.11 -10.65 19.76
CA ASP A 75 -15.17 -10.33 21.20
C ASP A 75 -13.72 -10.35 21.75
N GLY A 76 -13.38 -9.48 22.70
CA GLY A 76 -12.00 -9.21 23.14
C GLY A 76 -11.44 -10.14 24.22
N THR A 77 -10.11 -10.15 24.38
CA THR A 77 -9.34 -9.99 25.66
C THR A 77 -7.85 -10.36 25.50
N ASP A 78 -6.98 -9.42 25.91
CA ASP A 78 -5.70 -9.50 26.67
C ASP A 78 -4.64 -10.62 26.45
N LEU A 79 -3.49 -10.17 25.91
CA LEU A 79 -2.07 -10.33 26.33
C LEU A 79 -1.29 -11.68 26.34
N GLU A 80 -0.06 -11.53 25.83
CA GLU A 80 1.22 -12.27 26.01
C GLU A 80 1.59 -13.41 25.01
N GLU A 81 2.30 -12.99 23.94
CA GLU A 81 3.58 -13.50 23.38
C GLU A 81 4.00 -14.95 23.69
N GLU A 82 4.09 -15.79 22.65
CA GLU A 82 5.12 -16.83 22.43
C GLU A 82 5.24 -17.06 20.92
N VAL A 83 6.45 -16.86 20.40
CA VAL A 83 6.82 -16.92 18.98
C VAL A 83 7.15 -18.36 18.60
N ASN A 84 6.41 -18.96 17.65
CA ASN A 84 6.86 -20.11 16.86
C ASN A 84 6.13 -20.15 15.51
N VAL A 85 6.95 -20.15 14.46
CA VAL A 85 6.63 -20.04 13.04
C VAL A 85 6.30 -21.43 12.48
N ASP A 86 5.02 -21.69 12.24
CA ASP A 86 4.50 -22.87 11.56
C ASP A 86 3.78 -22.39 10.28
N PRO A 87 3.97 -23.02 9.10
CA PRO A 87 3.20 -22.68 7.90
C PRO A 87 1.69 -22.94 8.03
N ASP A 88 1.23 -23.55 9.12
CA ASP A 88 -0.18 -23.63 9.56
C ASP A 88 -0.48 -22.76 10.83
N SER A 89 0.45 -21.89 11.26
CA SER A 89 0.30 -21.03 12.45
C SER A 89 -0.21 -19.63 12.11
N ASP A 90 -1.20 -19.23 12.90
CA ASP A 90 -1.80 -17.91 12.85
C ASP A 90 -0.86 -16.84 13.44
N VAL A 91 0.25 -16.48 12.75
CA VAL A 91 1.03 -15.26 13.06
C VAL A 91 0.12 -14.02 13.06
N GLY A 92 -0.13 -13.49 14.26
CA GLY A 92 -0.88 -12.27 14.53
C GLY A 92 -0.12 -11.03 14.08
N GLU A 93 -0.88 -9.96 13.87
CA GLU A 93 -0.53 -8.79 13.07
C GLU A 93 0.33 -7.72 13.77
N ASP A 94 0.92 -8.03 14.92
CA ASP A 94 1.49 -7.03 15.83
C ASP A 94 3.02 -6.84 15.71
N ASP A 95 3.71 -7.57 14.83
CA ASP A 95 5.20 -7.54 14.74
C ASP A 95 5.77 -6.75 13.54
N LEU A 96 4.93 -6.04 12.79
CA LEU A 96 5.43 -4.96 11.96
C LEU A 96 5.55 -3.71 12.85
N PRO A 97 6.71 -3.01 12.90
CA PRO A 97 6.76 -1.74 13.60
C PRO A 97 5.66 -0.86 12.99
N ASP A 98 4.72 -0.46 13.85
CA ASP A 98 3.68 0.51 13.53
C ASP A 98 4.39 1.76 13.00
N LEU A 99 4.48 1.86 11.67
CA LEU A 99 4.91 3.06 10.97
C LEU A 99 3.78 4.05 11.15
N VAL A 100 3.68 4.60 12.36
CA VAL A 100 2.67 5.54 12.84
C VAL A 100 1.94 6.19 11.68
N ASP A 101 0.78 5.62 11.39
CA ASP A 101 -0.13 6.15 10.39
C ASP A 101 -0.70 7.46 10.94
N VAL A 102 0.00 8.56 10.68
CA VAL A 102 -0.50 9.92 10.96
C VAL A 102 -1.41 10.38 9.80
N SER A 103 -2.23 9.48 9.25
CA SER A 103 -3.35 9.90 8.42
C SER A 103 -4.53 10.24 9.32
N ASP A 104 -5.02 11.46 9.13
CA ASP A 104 -6.22 12.01 9.78
C ASP A 104 -7.35 10.98 9.76
N SER A 105 -7.93 10.72 10.93
CA SER A 105 -9.26 10.13 11.03
C SER A 105 -10.26 11.04 10.33
N ASP A 106 -10.78 10.62 9.17
CA ASP A 106 -12.16 10.93 8.84
C ASP A 106 -12.81 9.90 7.89
N ASP A 107 -13.77 9.22 8.48
CA ASP A 107 -15.03 8.67 7.96
C ASP A 107 -15.08 7.41 7.08
N SER A 108 -15.97 6.54 7.54
CA SER A 108 -16.26 5.19 7.09
C SER A 108 -17.35 5.15 6.01
N ASN A 109 -17.41 3.99 5.33
CA ASN A 109 -18.50 3.44 4.52
C ASN A 109 -18.41 3.66 3.00
N GLY A 110 -17.82 2.67 2.35
CA GLY A 110 -18.01 2.34 0.94
C GLY A 110 -17.59 0.89 0.73
N ASP A 111 -18.57 -0.01 0.79
CA ASP A 111 -18.46 -1.41 0.34
C ASP A 111 -18.25 -1.37 -1.18
N ASP A 112 -16.99 -1.47 -1.63
CA ASP A 112 -16.64 -1.58 -3.05
C ASP A 112 -15.65 -2.74 -3.24
N ASP A 113 -16.23 -3.87 -3.63
CA ASP A 113 -15.61 -5.14 -3.97
C ASP A 113 -14.96 -5.06 -5.38
N GLU A 114 -14.27 -3.96 -5.71
CA GLU A 114 -13.68 -3.74 -7.03
C GLU A 114 -12.25 -3.16 -6.95
N GLN A 115 -11.28 -4.06 -7.21
CA GLN A 115 -9.91 -3.83 -7.67
C GLN A 115 -8.81 -3.64 -6.61
N GLU A 116 -8.33 -4.78 -6.09
CA GLU A 116 -7.01 -4.97 -5.46
C GLU A 116 -5.82 -4.85 -6.45
N GLU A 117 -5.91 -4.02 -7.49
CA GLU A 117 -4.87 -3.93 -8.54
C GLU A 117 -3.77 -2.90 -8.22
N ASP A 118 -3.93 -2.10 -7.17
CA ASP A 118 -3.16 -0.85 -6.98
C ASP A 118 -2.01 -0.91 -5.98
N ASP A 119 -1.87 -2.04 -5.28
CA ASP A 119 -0.77 -2.32 -4.36
C ASP A 119 0.32 -3.17 -5.04
N MET A 120 0.40 -3.13 -6.38
CA MET A 120 1.36 -3.93 -7.16
C MET A 120 2.81 -3.55 -6.85
N ASP A 121 3.44 -4.38 -6.03
CA ASP A 121 4.85 -4.36 -5.66
C ASP A 121 5.75 -4.42 -6.90
N GLU A 122 6.78 -3.59 -6.94
CA GLU A 122 7.76 -3.57 -8.04
C GLU A 122 8.50 -4.90 -8.16
N PHE A 123 8.70 -5.62 -7.07
CA PHE A 123 9.27 -6.96 -7.08
C PHE A 123 8.43 -7.94 -7.92
N ASP A 124 7.10 -7.80 -7.92
CA ASP A 124 6.21 -8.66 -8.71
C ASP A 124 6.28 -8.36 -10.21
N LYS A 125 6.75 -7.16 -10.57
CA LYS A 125 6.90 -6.72 -11.98
C LYS A 125 8.21 -7.19 -12.61
N LEU A 126 9.17 -7.66 -11.82
CA LEU A 126 10.40 -8.26 -12.32
C LEU A 126 10.09 -9.51 -13.14
N ASP A 127 10.94 -9.79 -14.14
CA ASP A 127 10.83 -11.06 -14.85
C ASP A 127 11.24 -12.24 -13.94
N GLU A 128 10.85 -13.45 -14.33
CA GLU A 128 11.12 -14.65 -13.52
C GLU A 128 12.62 -14.91 -13.31
N SER A 129 13.49 -14.50 -14.24
CA SER A 129 14.93 -14.67 -14.12
C SER A 129 15.54 -13.69 -13.13
N GLU A 130 15.06 -12.45 -13.13
CA GLU A 130 15.46 -11.39 -12.20
C GLU A 130 14.97 -11.71 -10.80
N LYS A 131 13.71 -12.15 -10.66
CA LYS A 131 13.16 -12.64 -9.38
C LYS A 131 13.99 -13.78 -8.83
N ALA A 132 14.28 -14.81 -9.64
CA ALA A 132 15.08 -15.94 -9.21
C ALA A 132 16.48 -15.52 -8.74
N ARG A 133 17.12 -14.59 -9.45
CA ARG A 133 18.42 -14.04 -9.04
C ARG A 133 18.33 -13.35 -7.69
N VAL A 134 17.37 -12.45 -7.51
CA VAL A 134 17.20 -11.70 -6.25
C VAL A 134 16.85 -12.64 -5.09
N LEU A 135 16.02 -13.65 -5.32
CA LEU A 135 15.68 -14.66 -4.30
C LEU A 135 16.90 -15.51 -3.90
N ASN A 136 17.77 -15.84 -4.85
CA ASN A 136 19.00 -16.57 -4.60
C ASN A 136 20.02 -15.71 -3.82
N ASP A 137 20.17 -14.44 -4.19
CA ASP A 137 21.08 -13.50 -3.52
C ASP A 137 20.65 -13.19 -2.08
N THR A 138 19.36 -13.38 -1.76
CA THR A 138 18.79 -13.11 -0.43
C THR A 138 18.60 -14.37 0.43
N GLU A 139 18.97 -15.56 -0.07
CA GLU A 139 18.75 -16.84 0.62
C GLU A 139 19.43 -16.90 2.00
N GLU A 140 20.70 -16.50 2.08
CA GLU A 140 21.46 -16.53 3.33
C GLU A 140 20.77 -15.70 4.43
N VAL A 141 20.38 -14.47 4.08
CA VAL A 141 19.70 -13.54 5.00
C VAL A 141 18.32 -14.05 5.38
N ARG A 142 17.55 -14.56 4.41
CA ARG A 142 16.23 -15.15 4.66
C ARG A 142 16.32 -16.31 5.64
N SER A 143 17.35 -17.15 5.51
CA SER A 143 17.58 -18.29 6.41
C SER A 143 17.94 -17.89 7.86
N VAL A 144 18.43 -16.66 8.07
CA VAL A 144 18.71 -16.11 9.40
C VAL A 144 17.44 -15.51 9.98
N ILE A 145 16.71 -14.73 9.19
CA ILE A 145 15.45 -14.10 9.61
C ILE A 145 14.40 -15.18 9.97
N SER A 146 14.32 -16.28 9.21
CA SER A 146 13.36 -17.36 9.47
C SER A 146 13.72 -18.28 10.65
N LYS A 147 14.90 -18.11 11.26
CA LYS A 147 15.36 -18.90 12.42
C LYS A 147 15.32 -18.12 13.73
N ALA A 148 15.11 -16.80 13.64
CA ALA A 148 14.88 -15.92 14.77
C ALA A 148 13.41 -16.03 15.19
#